data_AF-A0A934PT88-F1
#
_entry.id   AF-A0A934PT88-F1
#
_cell.length_a   1.000
_cell.length_b   1.000
_cell.length_c   1.000
_cell.angle_alpha   90.00
_cell.angle_beta   90.00
_cell.angle_gamma   90.00
#
_symmetry.space_group_name_H-M   'P 1'
#
loop_
_entity.id
_entity.type
_entity.pdbx_description
1 polymer ?
#
loop_
_entity_poly.entity_id
_entity_poly.type
_entity_poly.pdbx_seq_one_letter_code
_entity_poly.pdbx_strand_id
1 'polypeptide(L)' 'MKTAVLYLRVSTDEQAAREYSLRSQHEVINAYCNLNSISISKVFTED' A
#
# COMPACT_ATOMS: atom_id res chain seq x y z
N MET A 1 17.66 7.76 7.27
CA MET A 1 16.45 6.91 7.30
C MET A 1 15.35 7.68 6.61
N LYS A 2 14.74 7.13 5.55
CA LYS A 2 13.64 7.80 4.85
C LYS A 2 12.33 7.38 5.51
N THR A 3 11.36 8.30 5.55
CA THR A 3 10.02 8.04 6.08
C THR A 3 9.01 8.29 4.98
N ALA A 4 8.06 7.38 4.81
CA ALA A 4 7.00 7.46 3.82
C ALA A 4 5.61 7.44 4.47
N VAL A 5 4.66 8.10 3.82
CA VAL A 5 3.23 7.97 4.07
C VAL A 5 2.63 7.26 2.88
N LEU A 6 1.82 6.24 3.12
CA LEU A 6 1.16 5.47 2.06
C LEU A 6 -0.28 5.96 1.87
N TYR A 7 -0.68 6.03 0.60
CA TYR A 7 -2.06 6.23 0.18
C TYR A 7 -2.43 5.10 -0.78
N LEU A 8 -3.42 4.29 -0.39
CA LEU A 8 -3.89 3.14 -1.15
C LEU A 8 -5.34 3.37 -1.54
N ARG A 9 -5.69 3.06 -2.79
CA ARG A 9 -7.08 3.13 -3.23
C ARG A 9 -7.44 2.04 -4.21
N VAL A 10 -8.71 1.68 -4.25
CA VAL A 10 -9.30 0.95 -5.37
C VAL A 10 -10.23 1.91 -6.13
N SER A 11 -10.40 1.69 -7.43
CA SER A 11 -11.25 2.54 -8.28
C SER A 11 -12.53 1.84 -8.72
N THR A 12 -12.60 0.53 -8.54
CA THR A 12 -13.79 -0.29 -8.82
C THR A 12 -13.87 -1.46 -7.84
N ASP A 13 -15.07 -1.97 -7.60
CA ASP A 13 -15.30 -3.20 -6.81
C ASP A 13 -14.53 -4.40 -7.39
N GLU A 14 -14.36 -4.41 -8.71
CA GLU A 14 -13.63 -5.45 -9.42
C GLU A 14 -12.13 -5.43 -9.10
N GLN A 15 -11.56 -4.25 -8.81
CA GLN A 15 -10.18 -4.13 -8.33
C GLN A 15 -10.06 -4.57 -6.86
N ALA A 16 -11.07 -4.28 -6.04
CA ALA A 16 -11.10 -4.71 -4.63
C ALA A 16 -11.12 -6.25 -4.49
N ALA A 17 -11.78 -6.94 -5.42
CA ALA A 17 -11.93 -8.40 -5.42
C ALA A 17 -10.75 -9.17 -6.05
N ARG A 18 -9.80 -8.49 -6.71
CA ARG A 18 -8.69 -9.10 -7.47
C ARG A 18 -7.34 -8.85 -6.79
N GLU A 19 -6.26 -9.22 -7.49
CA GLU A 19 -4.87 -9.02 -7.07
C GLU A 19 -4.45 -7.55 -6.86
N TYR A 20 -5.34 -6.59 -7.13
CA TYR A 20 -5.13 -5.15 -6.86
C TYR A 20 -5.93 -4.64 -5.65
N SER A 21 -6.44 -5.55 -4.81
CA SER A 21 -7.04 -5.20 -3.52
C SER A 21 -6.13 -4.28 -2.70
N LEU A 22 -6.71 -3.49 -1.79
CA LEU A 22 -5.92 -2.68 -0.85
C LEU A 22 -4.88 -3.50 -0.08
N ARG A 23 -5.21 -4.75 0.25
CA ARG A 23 -4.31 -5.68 0.93
C ARG A 23 -3.08 -6.01 0.09
N SER A 24 -3.26 -6.41 -1.16
CA SER A 24 -2.14 -6.77 -2.03
C SER A 24 -1.28 -5.55 -2.36
N GLN A 25 -1.89 -4.37 -2.55
CA GLN A 25 -1.14 -3.11 -2.69
C GLN A 25 -0.28 -2.84 -1.44
N HIS A 26 -0.85 -3.03 -0.25
CA HIS A 26 -0.13 -2.85 1.02
C HIS A 26 1.04 -3.83 1.18
N GLU A 27 0.84 -5.12 0.86
CA GLU A 27 1.88 -6.15 0.94
C GLU A 27 3.09 -5.80 0.04
N VAL A 28 2.83 -5.42 -1.22
CA VAL A 28 3.88 -5.05 -2.19
C VAL A 28 4.65 -3.82 -1.74
N ILE A 29 3.95 -2.76 -1.32
CA ILE A 29 4.59 -1.50 -0.92
C ILE A 29 5.37 -1.68 0.39
N ASN A 30 4.85 -2.45 1.34
CA ASN A 30 5.56 -2.75 2.57
C ASN A 30 6.86 -3.53 2.31
N ALA A 31 6.82 -4.52 1.41
CA ALA A 31 8.02 -5.24 0.99
C ALA A 31 9.06 -4.29 0.36
N TYR A 32 8.63 -3.38 -0.52
CA TYR A 32 9.51 -2.36 -1.09
C TYR A 32 10.12 -1.45 -0.02
N CYS A 33 9.31 -0.94 0.93
CA CYS A 33 9.79 -0.09 2.01
C CYS A 33 10.82 -0.80 2.89
N ASN A 34 10.57 -2.06 3.24
CA ASN A 34 11.49 -2.88 4.03
C ASN A 34 12.83 -3.09 3.32
N LEU A 35 12.81 -3.45 2.04
CA LEU A 35 14.03 -3.65 1.23
C LEU A 35 14.86 -2.36 1.09
N ASN A 36 14.22 -1.20 1.15
CA ASN A 36 14.86 0.11 0.97
C ASN A 36 15.11 0.86 2.29
N SER A 37 14.92 0.21 3.45
CA SER A 37 15.05 0.86 4.77
C SER A 37 14.23 2.15 4.89
N ILE A 38 13.01 2.13 4.36
CA ILE A 38 12.03 3.22 4.43
C ILE A 38 11.04 2.87 5.55
N SER A 39 10.91 3.74 6.53
CA SER A 39 9.92 3.59 7.60
C SER A 39 8.57 4.14 7.14
N ILE A 40 7.50 3.36 7.32
CA ILE A 40 6.14 3.82 7.04
C ILE A 40 5.57 4.48 8.30
N SER A 41 5.21 5.77 8.23
CA SER A 41 4.66 6.49 9.38
C SER A 41 3.14 6.47 9.44
N LYS A 42 2.47 6.38 8.29
CA LYS A 42 1.01 6.36 8.20
C LYS A 42 0.57 5.70 6.90
N VAL A 43 -0.59 5.04 6.96
CA VAL A 43 -1.28 4.45 5.81
C VAL A 43 -2.69 5.02 5.77
N PHE A 44 -3.09 5.54 4.62
CA PHE A 44 -4.44 5.97 4.32
C PHE A 44 -5.02 5.05 3.24
N THR A 45 -6.27 4.66 3.40
CA THR A 45 -7.00 3.80 2.49
C THR A 45 -8.29 4.47 2.05
N GLU A 46 -8.61 4.37 0.77
CA GLU A 46 -9.87 4.83 0.18
C GLU A 46 -10.46 3.70 -0.69
N ASP A 47 -11.68 3.29 -0.37
CA ASP A 47 -12.44 2.27 -1.12
C ASP A 47 -13.26 2.92 -2.24
#